data_AF-A0A2N9YHK8-F1
#
_entry.id   AF-A0A2N9YHK8-F1
#
_cell.length_a   1.000
_cell.length_b   1.000
_cell.length_c   1.000
_cell.angle_alpha   90.00
_cell.angle_beta   90.00
_cell.angle_gamma   90.00
#
_symmetry.space_group_name_H-M   'P 1'
#
loop_
_entity.id
_entity.type
_entity.pdbx_description
1 polymer ?
#
loop_
_entity_poly.entity_id
_entity_poly.type
_entity_poly.pdbx_seq_one_letter_code
_entity_poly.pdbx_strand_id
1 'polypeptide(L)' 'MNDFFNMGGYAFYVWTSYGLAFLILGANLLIPLSHKRELLQTLARRARRKENG' A
#
# COMPACT_ATOMS: atom_id res chain seq x y z
N MET A 1 0.23 -29.33 -20.68
CA MET A 1 0.56 -27.97 -20.18
C MET A 1 -0.67 -27.07 -19.97
N ASN A 2 -1.88 -27.52 -20.30
CA ASN A 2 -3.14 -26.78 -20.06
C ASN A 2 -3.89 -27.31 -18.80
N ASP A 3 -3.42 -28.42 -18.22
CA ASP A 3 -4.04 -29.10 -17.07
C ASP A 3 -3.85 -28.37 -15.73
N PHE A 4 -2.80 -27.55 -15.59
CA PHE A 4 -2.57 -26.74 -14.39
C PHE A 4 -3.56 -25.58 -14.24
N PHE A 5 -4.12 -25.11 -15.36
CA PHE A 5 -5.19 -24.10 -15.36
C PHE A 5 -6.59 -24.73 -15.36
N ASN A 6 -6.72 -25.98 -15.81
CA ASN A 6 -8.00 -26.69 -15.95
C ASN A 6 -8.31 -27.71 -14.82
N MET A 7 -7.53 -27.76 -13.73
CA MET A 7 -7.97 -28.37 -12.47
C MET A 7 -9.02 -27.48 -11.76
N GLY A 8 -10.18 -27.30 -12.39
CA GLY A 8 -11.46 -26.99 -11.73
C GLY A 8 -11.54 -25.76 -10.82
N GLY A 9 -10.81 -24.67 -11.10
CA GLY A 9 -11.07 -23.36 -10.45
C GLY A 9 -10.19 -22.98 -9.25
N TYR A 10 -9.30 -23.85 -8.76
CA TYR A 10 -8.41 -23.53 -7.62
C TYR A 10 -7.34 -22.48 -7.94
N ALA A 11 -6.83 -22.43 -9.15
CA ALA A 11 -5.81 -21.45 -9.55
C ALA A 11 -6.30 -20.00 -9.37
N PHE A 12 -7.59 -19.75 -9.61
CA PHE A 12 -8.21 -18.44 -9.41
C PHE A 12 -8.29 -18.06 -7.92
N TYR A 13 -8.62 -19.01 -7.05
CA TYR A 13 -8.63 -18.80 -5.59
C TYR A 13 -7.23 -18.48 -5.04
N VAL A 14 -6.22 -19.17 -5.54
CA VAL A 14 -4.83 -18.94 -5.14
C VAL A 14 -4.38 -17.55 -5.57
N TRP A 15 -4.60 -17.19 -6.84
CA TRP A 15 -4.21 -15.88 -7.38
C TRP A 15 -4.97 -14.72 -6.72
N THR A 16 -6.27 -14.87 -6.44
CA THR A 16 -7.05 -13.86 -5.72
C THR A 16 -6.62 -13.74 -4.26
N SER A 17 -6.27 -14.85 -3.59
CA SER A 17 -5.71 -14.82 -2.23
C SER A 17 -4.35 -14.12 -2.18
N TYR A 18 -3.46 -14.38 -3.15
CA TYR A 18 -2.20 -13.66 -3.27
C TYR A 18 -2.41 -12.18 -3.61
N GLY A 19 -3.34 -11.87 -4.51
CA GLY A 19 -3.72 -10.49 -4.84
C GLY A 19 -4.27 -9.73 -3.63
N LEU A 20 -5.13 -10.37 -2.84
CA LEU A 20 -5.68 -9.78 -1.61
C LEU A 20 -4.59 -9.56 -0.56
N ALA A 21 -3.70 -10.55 -0.37
CA ALA A 21 -2.56 -10.41 0.53
C ALA A 21 -1.64 -9.25 0.10
N PHE A 22 -1.33 -9.15 -1.19
CA PHE A 22 -0.53 -8.05 -1.74
C PHE A 22 -1.23 -6.70 -1.59
N LEU A 23 -2.54 -6.65 -1.78
CA LEU A 23 -3.34 -5.43 -1.60
C LEU A 23 -3.35 -4.98 -0.13
N ILE A 24 -3.52 -5.91 0.81
CA ILE A 24 -3.46 -5.63 2.25
C ILE A 24 -2.06 -5.14 2.64
N LEU A 25 -1.00 -5.83 2.22
CA LEU A 25 0.39 -5.42 2.47
C LEU A 25 0.70 -4.07 1.86
N GLY A 26 0.31 -3.85 0.61
CA GLY A 26 0.49 -2.58 -0.11
C GLY A 26 -0.23 -1.44 0.58
N ALA A 27 -1.51 -1.63 0.95
CA ALA A 27 -2.27 -0.64 1.71
C ALA A 27 -1.62 -0.35 3.08
N ASN A 28 -1.19 -1.39 3.80
CA ASN A 28 -0.53 -1.26 5.08
C ASN A 28 0.80 -0.49 5.00
N LEU A 29 1.51 -0.56 3.86
CA LEU A 29 2.71 0.25 3.60
C LEU A 29 2.39 1.67 3.11
N LEU A 30 1.38 1.83 2.26
CA LEU A 30 1.01 3.12 1.64
C LEU A 30 0.44 4.10 2.68
N ILE A 31 -0.35 3.60 3.64
CA ILE A 31 -0.94 4.42 4.72
C ILE A 31 0.15 5.15 5.54
N PRO A 32 1.12 4.48 6.19
CA PRO A 32 2.14 5.14 6.99
C PRO A 32 3.05 6.02 6.13
N LEU A 33 3.32 5.65 4.88
CA LEU A 33 4.14 6.46 3.97
C LEU A 33 3.46 7.80 3.62
N SER A 34 2.14 7.77 3.41
CA SER A 34 1.33 8.95 3.13
C SER A 34 1.21 9.85 4.37
N HIS A 35 0.97 9.25 5.54
CA HIS A 35 0.90 9.99 6.82
C HIS A 35 2.24 10.64 7.19
N LYS A 36 3.38 9.95 6.97
CA LYS A 36 4.71 10.53 7.22
C LYS A 36 4.98 11.75 6.35
N ARG A 37 4.59 11.72 5.08
CA ARG A 37 4.72 12.88 4.18
C ARG A 37 3.92 14.07 4.68
N GLU A 38 2.68 13.86 5.11
CA GLU A 38 1.82 14.93 5.60
C GLU A 38 2.34 15.56 6.92
N LEU A 39 2.82 14.72 7.84
CA LEU A 39 3.45 15.16 9.09
C LEU A 39 4.70 16.02 8.82
N LEU A 40 5.60 15.56 7.96
CA LEU A 40 6.81 16.30 7.59
C LEU A 40 6.47 17.64 6.91
N GLN A 41 5.50 17.65 6.00
CA GLN A 41 5.03 18.89 5.37
C GLN A 41 4.43 19.86 6.39
N THR A 42 3.73 19.36 7.41
CA THR A 42 3.14 20.19 8.46
C THR A 42 4.22 20.78 9.37
N LEU A 43 5.24 20.01 9.72
CA LEU A 43 6.40 20.48 10.48
C LEU A 43 7.20 21.52 9.70
N ALA A 44 7.49 21.27 8.41
CA ALA A 44 8.21 22.22 7.56
C ALA A 44 7.47 23.56 7.41
N ARG A 45 6.13 23.52 7.29
CA ARG A 45 5.28 24.72 7.25
C ARG A 45 5.32 25.51 8.56
N ARG A 46 5.34 24.82 9.71
CA ARG A 46 5.44 25.47 11.03
C ARG A 46 6.83 26.07 11.28
N ALA A 47 7.89 25.42 10.83
CA ALA A 47 9.26 25.94 10.95
C ALA A 47 9.42 27.28 10.23
N ARG A 48 8.95 27.39 8.97
CA ARG A 48 9.00 28.66 8.21
C ARG A 48 8.23 29.81 8.87
N ARG A 49 7.13 29.51 9.58
CA ARG A 49 6.36 30.55 10.29
C ARG A 49 7.08 31.07 11.54
N LYS A 50 7.92 30.25 12.17
CA LYS A 50 8.72 30.67 13.34
C LYS A 50 9.98 31.45 12.95
N GLU A 51 10.48 31.29 11.73
CA GLU A 51 11.66 32.00 11.23
C GLU A 51 11.32 33.42 10.73
N ASN A 52 10.08 33.64 10.28
CA ASN A 52 9.63 34.91 9.69
C ASN A 52 8.82 35.81 10.66
N GLY A 53 8.85 35.54 11.97
CA GLY A 53 8.23 36.38 13.00
C GLY A 53 9.18 36.58 14.17
#